data_AF-A0A1C5MZS7-F1
#
_entry.id   AF-A0A1C5MZS7-F1
#
_cell.length_a   1.000
_cell.length_b   1.000
_cell.length_c   1.000
_cell.angle_alpha   90.00
_cell.angle_beta   90.00
_cell.angle_gamma   90.00
#
_symmetry.space_group_name_H-M   'P 1'
#
loop_
_entity.id
_entity.type
_entity.pdbx_description
1 polymer ?
#
loop_
_entity_poly.entity_id
_entity_poly.type
_entity_poly.pdbx_seq_one_letter_code
_entity_poly.pdbx_strand_id
1 'polypeptide(L)'
;MDLPGYAAGSDVKLAPIVSTEKSAAVILKYWARKWNRVPDFLVIEGPKAGGHLGFTKEQLHLFDAAAYGEEVKRIIARAREYEVKFGRKIPVVLGGGVSSREKAKEAFALGADAIQVASRFVTTAECDADERYKQTYISAREEDVMLIKSPVGMPGRAIRNSFAERIMGGEKLPPKRCRGCIKGCKPAEIPYCITEALIQAVKGDTENGLLFCGADAWKAERMETVQEVIDDLV
;
A
#
# COMPACT_ATOMS: atom_id res chain seq x y z
N MET A 1 -7.01 -16.07 3.56
CA MET A 1 -6.34 -17.30 3.10
C MET A 1 -7.24 -18.12 2.17
N ASP A 2 -8.56 -18.10 2.33
CA ASP A 2 -9.52 -18.89 1.54
C ASP A 2 -9.99 -18.23 0.23
N LEU A 3 -9.27 -17.24 -0.31
CA LEU A 3 -9.64 -16.55 -1.55
C LEU A 3 -9.94 -17.51 -2.73
N PRO A 4 -9.20 -18.63 -2.94
CA PRO A 4 -9.54 -19.58 -3.99
C PRO A 4 -10.94 -20.20 -3.85
N GLY A 5 -11.43 -20.36 -2.62
CA GLY A 5 -12.78 -20.86 -2.36
C GLY A 5 -13.86 -19.87 -2.77
N TYR A 6 -13.65 -18.58 -2.52
CA TYR A 6 -14.60 -17.53 -2.91
C TYR A 6 -14.67 -17.30 -4.42
N ALA A 7 -13.58 -17.55 -5.14
CA ALA A 7 -13.51 -17.42 -6.60
C ALA A 7 -13.77 -18.74 -7.35
N ALA A 8 -14.17 -19.80 -6.66
CA ALA A 8 -14.42 -21.10 -7.28
C ALA A 8 -15.50 -21.00 -8.36
N GLY A 9 -15.23 -21.53 -9.55
CA GLY A 9 -16.15 -21.47 -10.69
C GLY A 9 -16.19 -20.13 -11.43
N SER A 10 -15.34 -19.17 -11.06
CA SER A 10 -15.17 -17.90 -11.78
C SER A 10 -13.83 -17.84 -12.51
N ASP A 11 -13.72 -16.91 -13.46
CA ASP A 11 -12.48 -16.56 -14.18
C ASP A 11 -11.65 -15.49 -13.45
N VAL A 12 -12.07 -15.10 -12.24
CA VAL A 12 -11.40 -14.08 -11.42
C VAL A 12 -9.95 -14.48 -11.13
N LYS A 13 -9.04 -13.55 -11.44
CA LYS A 13 -7.62 -13.67 -11.13
C LYS A 13 -7.36 -13.35 -9.66
N LEU A 14 -6.49 -14.12 -9.03
CA LEU A 14 -6.18 -14.00 -7.62
C LEU A 14 -4.75 -13.53 -7.41
N ALA A 15 -4.61 -12.37 -6.76
CA ALA A 15 -3.34 -11.72 -6.51
C ALA A 15 -3.19 -11.33 -5.03
N PRO A 16 -2.69 -12.24 -4.18
CA PRO A 16 -2.45 -11.89 -2.79
C PRO A 16 -1.26 -10.94 -2.67
N ILE A 17 -1.40 -9.99 -1.75
CA ILE A 17 -0.34 -9.05 -1.37
C ILE A 17 0.50 -9.67 -0.24
N VAL A 18 1.81 -9.56 -0.33
CA VAL A 18 2.79 -10.08 0.63
C VAL A 18 3.84 -9.03 0.95
N SER A 19 4.25 -8.93 2.22
CA SER A 19 5.34 -8.03 2.65
C SER A 19 6.62 -8.77 3.00
N THR A 20 6.55 -10.11 3.14
CA THR A 20 7.69 -10.97 3.50
C THR A 20 7.67 -12.32 2.78
N GLU A 21 8.83 -12.94 2.60
CA GLU A 21 8.99 -14.31 2.11
C GLU A 21 8.19 -15.29 2.97
N LYS A 22 8.19 -15.11 4.30
CA LYS A 22 7.41 -15.95 5.21
C LYS A 22 5.92 -15.90 4.91
N SER A 23 5.37 -14.70 4.64
CA SER A 23 3.97 -14.56 4.27
C SER A 23 3.66 -15.19 2.91
N ALA A 24 4.55 -15.02 1.92
CA ALA A 24 4.44 -15.68 0.62
C ALA A 24 4.47 -17.21 0.73
N ALA A 25 5.39 -17.74 1.54
CA ALA A 25 5.55 -19.16 1.85
C ALA A 25 4.24 -19.76 2.38
N VAL A 26 3.63 -19.09 3.35
CA VAL A 26 2.39 -19.53 4.00
C VAL A 26 1.25 -19.59 2.98
N ILE A 27 1.08 -18.53 2.19
CA ILE A 27 0.01 -18.45 1.18
C ILE A 27 0.20 -19.52 0.09
N LEU A 28 1.40 -19.59 -0.50
CA LEU A 28 1.71 -20.55 -1.57
C LEU A 28 1.54 -21.99 -1.09
N LYS A 29 2.08 -22.32 0.10
CA LYS A 29 1.93 -23.66 0.69
C LYS A 29 0.47 -23.99 0.99
N TYR A 30 -0.28 -23.05 1.55
CA TYR A 30 -1.70 -23.26 1.87
C TYR A 30 -2.52 -23.48 0.60
N TRP A 31 -2.32 -22.66 -0.42
CA TRP A 31 -3.08 -22.74 -1.67
C TRP A 31 -2.76 -24.02 -2.44
N ALA A 32 -1.48 -24.38 -2.51
CA ALA A 32 -1.08 -25.63 -3.13
C ALA A 32 -1.67 -26.85 -2.42
N ARG A 33 -1.71 -26.86 -1.08
CA ARG A 33 -2.20 -28.02 -0.31
C ARG A 33 -3.71 -28.12 -0.25
N LYS A 34 -4.41 -27.02 0.02
CA LYS A 34 -5.87 -27.03 0.23
C LYS A 34 -6.64 -26.95 -1.06
N TRP A 35 -6.14 -26.17 -2.02
CA TRP A 35 -6.89 -25.80 -3.23
C TRP A 35 -6.29 -26.35 -4.52
N ASN A 36 -5.13 -27.03 -4.43
CA ASN A 36 -4.35 -27.46 -5.60
C ASN A 36 -4.18 -26.32 -6.64
N ARG A 37 -3.94 -25.10 -6.13
CA ARG A 37 -3.85 -23.87 -6.94
C ARG A 37 -2.69 -23.00 -6.45
N VAL A 38 -2.16 -22.18 -7.35
CA VAL A 38 -1.22 -21.08 -7.05
C VAL A 38 -1.85 -19.74 -7.46
N PRO A 39 -1.37 -18.62 -6.91
CA PRO A 39 -1.79 -17.29 -7.32
C PRO A 39 -1.61 -17.05 -8.82
N ASP A 40 -2.47 -16.21 -9.40
CA ASP A 40 -2.32 -15.76 -10.78
C ASP A 40 -1.16 -14.76 -10.92
N PHE A 41 -0.87 -14.00 -9.86
CA PHE A 41 0.36 -13.24 -9.65
C PHE A 41 0.51 -12.92 -8.15
N LEU A 42 1.70 -12.49 -7.72
CA LEU A 42 1.96 -12.00 -6.36
C LEU A 42 2.24 -10.51 -6.41
N VAL A 43 1.69 -9.76 -5.45
CA VAL A 43 2.03 -8.35 -5.26
C VAL A 43 2.89 -8.22 -4.01
N ILE A 44 4.08 -7.69 -4.16
CA ILE A 44 4.96 -7.36 -3.04
C ILE A 44 4.62 -5.94 -2.58
N GLU A 45 4.30 -5.77 -1.30
CA GLU A 45 4.18 -4.46 -0.67
C GLU A 45 5.48 -4.10 0.05
N GLY A 46 6.13 -3.02 -0.39
CA GLY A 46 7.34 -2.48 0.22
C GLY A 46 7.11 -1.53 1.39
N PRO A 47 8.14 -1.32 2.24
CA PRO A 47 8.05 -0.48 3.43
C PRO A 47 7.74 0.99 3.10
N LYS A 48 7.95 1.41 1.85
CA LYS A 48 7.65 2.74 1.31
C LYS A 48 6.24 2.90 0.73
N ALA A 49 5.37 1.88 0.82
CA ALA A 49 3.99 1.92 0.35
C ALA A 49 3.13 3.02 1.02
N GLY A 50 1.98 3.36 0.44
CA GLY A 50 1.05 4.30 1.06
C GLY A 50 -0.07 3.63 1.81
N GLY A 51 -0.83 4.40 2.61
CA GLY A 51 -1.96 3.85 3.36
C GLY A 51 -1.51 2.97 4.52
N HIS A 52 -2.31 1.95 4.86
CA HIS A 52 -1.90 0.95 5.85
C HIS A 52 -0.73 0.13 5.36
N LEU A 53 0.21 -0.14 6.26
CA LEU A 53 1.42 -0.87 5.96
C LEU A 53 1.36 -2.27 6.59
N GLY A 54 1.68 -3.29 5.82
CA GLY A 54 1.89 -4.69 6.23
C GLY A 54 3.18 -4.91 7.02
N PHE A 55 3.63 -3.88 7.75
CA PHE A 55 4.86 -3.82 8.54
C PHE A 55 4.57 -3.24 9.92
N THR A 56 5.23 -3.73 10.96
CA THR A 56 5.28 -3.03 12.25
C THR A 56 6.22 -1.83 12.17
N LYS A 57 6.14 -0.93 13.16
CA LYS A 57 7.06 0.22 13.23
C LYS A 57 8.52 -0.23 13.29
N GLU A 58 8.80 -1.30 14.03
CA GLU A 58 10.14 -1.88 14.17
C GLU A 58 10.62 -2.43 12.83
N GLN A 59 9.76 -3.13 12.07
CA GLN A 59 10.10 -3.63 10.74
C GLN A 59 10.44 -2.51 9.76
N LEU A 60 9.73 -1.37 9.82
CA LEU A 60 10.02 -0.20 8.98
C LEU A 60 11.41 0.40 9.25
N HIS A 61 11.96 0.24 10.46
CA HIS A 61 13.33 0.66 10.79
C HIS A 61 14.39 -0.38 10.38
N LEU A 62 14.03 -1.67 10.36
CA LEU A 62 14.94 -2.76 10.02
C LEU A 62 15.11 -2.96 8.51
N PHE A 63 14.08 -2.65 7.72
CA PHE A 63 14.13 -2.74 6.27
C PHE A 63 14.69 -1.45 5.66
N ASP A 64 16.01 -1.31 5.69
CA ASP A 64 16.69 -0.38 4.78
C ASP A 64 16.60 -0.90 3.32
N ALA A 65 17.05 -0.07 2.37
CA ALA A 65 16.94 -0.39 0.94
C ALA A 65 17.63 -1.71 0.57
N ALA A 66 18.78 -2.03 1.18
CA ALA A 66 19.54 -3.23 0.90
C ALA A 66 18.88 -4.48 1.52
N ALA A 67 18.50 -4.39 2.80
CA ALA A 67 17.82 -5.46 3.52
C ALA A 67 16.49 -5.84 2.83
N TYR A 68 15.76 -4.85 2.32
CA TYR A 68 14.51 -5.09 1.62
C TYR A 68 14.71 -5.67 0.22
N GLY A 69 15.74 -5.24 -0.52
CA GLY A 69 16.08 -5.84 -1.82
C GLY A 69 16.32 -7.35 -1.72
N GLU A 70 16.99 -7.81 -0.66
CA GLU A 70 17.17 -9.24 -0.40
C GLU A 70 15.86 -9.96 -0.02
N GLU A 71 14.96 -9.30 0.70
CA GLU A 71 13.63 -9.86 0.98
C GLU A 71 12.81 -10.02 -0.31
N VAL A 72 12.84 -9.05 -1.22
CA VAL A 72 12.19 -9.12 -2.54
C VAL A 72 12.73 -10.32 -3.33
N LYS A 73 14.05 -10.49 -3.41
CA LYS A 73 14.67 -11.64 -4.10
C LYS A 73 14.23 -12.98 -3.49
N ARG A 74 14.15 -13.06 -2.16
CA ARG A 74 13.65 -14.25 -1.46
C ARG A 74 12.19 -14.57 -1.79
N ILE A 75 11.31 -13.55 -1.84
CA ILE A 75 9.91 -13.72 -2.25
C ILE A 75 9.84 -14.22 -3.69
N ILE A 76 10.61 -13.62 -4.61
CA ILE A 76 10.66 -14.04 -6.02
C ILE A 76 11.13 -15.49 -6.13
N ALA A 77 12.23 -15.86 -5.47
CA ALA A 77 12.74 -17.22 -5.47
C ALA A 77 11.68 -18.23 -5.01
N ARG A 78 10.96 -17.90 -3.93
CA ARG A 78 9.85 -18.73 -3.44
C ARG A 78 8.70 -18.83 -4.45
N ALA A 79 8.36 -17.75 -5.16
CA ALA A 79 7.37 -17.82 -6.24
C ALA A 79 7.84 -18.78 -7.34
N ARG A 80 9.10 -18.68 -7.78
CA ARG A 80 9.69 -19.55 -8.81
C ARG A 80 9.68 -21.03 -8.43
N GLU A 81 9.91 -21.38 -7.17
CA GLU A 81 9.76 -22.78 -6.68
C GLU A 81 8.36 -23.35 -6.98
N TYR A 82 7.32 -22.53 -6.78
CA TYR A 82 5.94 -22.93 -7.05
C TYR A 82 5.59 -22.87 -8.54
N GLU A 83 6.26 -22.01 -9.32
CA GLU A 83 6.12 -22.05 -10.79
C GLU A 83 6.54 -23.40 -11.35
N VAL A 84 7.70 -23.91 -10.91
CA VAL A 84 8.22 -25.23 -11.33
C VAL A 84 7.26 -26.33 -10.87
N LYS A 85 6.82 -26.28 -9.61
CA LYS A 85 5.93 -27.30 -9.04
C LYS A 85 4.58 -27.41 -9.77
N PHE A 86 4.04 -26.29 -10.25
CA PHE A 86 2.73 -26.24 -10.91
C PHE A 86 2.82 -26.14 -12.43
N GLY A 87 4.02 -26.06 -13.01
CA GLY A 87 4.23 -25.85 -14.44
C GLY A 87 3.58 -24.56 -14.95
N ARG A 88 3.51 -23.51 -14.11
CA ARG A 88 2.77 -22.28 -14.40
C ARG A 88 3.48 -21.04 -13.88
N LYS A 89 3.56 -19.99 -14.70
CA LYS A 89 4.13 -18.70 -14.29
C LYS A 89 3.30 -18.04 -13.18
N ILE A 90 3.99 -17.45 -12.21
CA ILE A 90 3.46 -16.61 -11.13
C ILE A 90 4.22 -15.27 -11.23
N PRO A 91 3.74 -14.32 -12.03
CA PRO A 91 4.33 -12.99 -12.10
C PRO A 91 4.41 -12.36 -10.71
N VAL A 92 5.52 -11.68 -10.43
CA VAL A 92 5.75 -10.97 -9.16
C VAL A 92 5.80 -9.48 -9.44
N VAL A 93 4.86 -8.73 -8.86
CA VAL A 93 4.70 -7.29 -9.02
C VAL A 93 5.26 -6.58 -7.80
N LEU A 94 6.25 -5.71 -7.96
CA LEU A 94 6.83 -4.96 -6.84
C LEU A 94 6.17 -3.59 -6.67
N GLY A 95 5.58 -3.33 -5.50
CA GLY A 95 5.00 -2.06 -5.12
C GLY A 95 5.67 -1.43 -3.90
N GLY A 96 5.44 -0.13 -3.71
CA GLY A 96 5.94 0.63 -2.56
C GLY A 96 7.25 1.36 -2.83
N GLY A 97 7.19 2.69 -2.98
CA GLY A 97 8.36 3.54 -3.23
C GLY A 97 8.80 3.62 -4.69
N VAL A 98 7.97 3.18 -5.63
CA VAL A 98 8.23 3.35 -7.08
C VAL A 98 7.71 4.73 -7.51
N SER A 99 8.58 5.73 -7.43
CA SER A 99 8.25 7.15 -7.68
C SER A 99 8.85 7.74 -8.96
N SER A 100 9.83 7.06 -9.57
CA SER A 100 10.51 7.50 -10.79
C SER A 100 10.95 6.31 -11.65
N ARG A 101 11.42 6.60 -12.87
CA ARG A 101 12.08 5.64 -13.78
C ARG A 101 13.20 4.85 -13.12
N GLU A 102 14.04 5.51 -12.34
CA GLU A 102 15.16 4.87 -11.64
C GLU A 102 14.66 3.84 -10.66
N LYS A 103 13.58 4.15 -9.92
CA LYS A 103 12.93 3.20 -9.01
C LYS A 103 12.25 2.05 -9.74
N ALA A 104 11.66 2.30 -10.91
CA ALA A 104 11.16 1.24 -11.77
C ALA A 104 12.30 0.30 -12.22
N LYS A 105 13.42 0.86 -12.70
CA LYS A 105 14.62 0.10 -13.09
C LYS A 105 15.21 -0.71 -11.94
N GLU A 106 15.30 -0.13 -10.73
CA GLU A 106 15.74 -0.84 -9.52
C GLU A 106 14.83 -2.05 -9.24
N ALA A 107 13.50 -1.88 -9.33
CA ALA A 107 12.55 -2.97 -9.13
C ALA A 107 12.74 -4.12 -10.13
N PHE A 108 12.91 -3.80 -11.41
CA PHE A 108 13.19 -4.79 -12.44
C PHE A 108 14.55 -5.47 -12.27
N ALA A 109 15.57 -4.72 -11.83
CA ALA A 109 16.90 -5.28 -11.53
C ALA A 109 16.89 -6.29 -10.36
N LEU A 110 15.91 -6.19 -9.44
CA LEU A 110 15.67 -7.19 -8.41
C LEU A 110 14.98 -8.47 -8.93
N GLY A 111 14.52 -8.47 -10.19
CA GLY A 111 13.85 -9.60 -10.84
C GLY A 111 12.33 -9.57 -10.76
N ALA A 112 11.72 -8.44 -10.40
CA ALA A 112 10.27 -8.26 -10.48
C ALA A 112 9.80 -8.33 -11.95
N ASP A 113 8.64 -8.94 -12.19
CA ASP A 113 8.05 -9.05 -13.53
C ASP A 113 7.24 -7.78 -13.90
N ALA A 114 6.78 -7.03 -12.90
CA ALA A 114 6.07 -5.76 -13.06
C ALA A 114 6.22 -4.87 -11.82
N ILE A 115 5.77 -3.62 -11.92
CA ILE A 115 5.71 -2.67 -10.81
C ILE A 115 4.26 -2.27 -10.50
N GLN A 116 4.00 -1.91 -9.24
CA GLN A 116 2.75 -1.28 -8.83
C GLN A 116 3.03 0.14 -8.31
N VAL A 117 2.43 1.12 -8.98
CA VAL A 117 2.57 2.55 -8.66
C VAL A 117 1.20 3.10 -8.29
N ALA A 118 1.13 3.86 -7.18
CA ALA A 118 -0.13 4.39 -6.67
C ALA A 118 -0.03 5.90 -6.38
N SER A 119 0.76 6.31 -5.38
CA SER A 119 0.80 7.71 -4.93
C SER A 119 1.22 8.72 -6.02
N ARG A 120 2.02 8.29 -7.00
CA ARG A 120 2.43 9.10 -8.15
C ARG A 120 1.24 9.52 -9.03
N PHE A 121 0.17 8.72 -9.05
CA PHE A 121 -1.04 8.99 -9.83
C PHE A 121 -2.05 9.89 -9.11
N VAL A 122 -1.82 10.28 -7.85
CA VAL A 122 -2.78 11.13 -7.11
C VAL A 122 -2.84 12.54 -7.68
N THR A 123 -1.70 13.09 -8.12
CA THR A 123 -1.59 14.43 -8.68
C THR A 123 -1.86 14.48 -10.18
N THR A 124 -2.43 13.42 -10.77
CA THR A 124 -2.84 13.47 -12.18
C THR A 124 -4.15 14.19 -12.38
N ALA A 125 -4.37 14.79 -13.54
CA ALA A 125 -5.61 15.45 -13.92
C ALA A 125 -6.81 14.48 -13.87
N GLU A 126 -6.60 13.22 -14.24
CA GLU A 126 -7.62 12.17 -14.33
C GLU A 126 -7.98 11.53 -12.98
N CYS A 127 -7.15 11.69 -11.95
CA CYS A 127 -7.49 11.23 -10.60
C CYS A 127 -8.72 12.01 -10.09
N ASP A 128 -9.67 11.34 -9.47
CA ASP A 128 -10.92 11.94 -8.98
C ASP A 128 -10.82 12.53 -7.56
N ALA A 129 -9.63 12.52 -6.97
CA ALA A 129 -9.37 13.18 -5.70
C ALA A 129 -9.68 14.69 -5.81
N ASP A 130 -10.22 15.27 -4.72
CA ASP A 130 -10.45 16.71 -4.65
C ASP A 130 -9.15 17.48 -4.91
N GLU A 131 -9.25 18.60 -5.65
CA GLU A 131 -8.07 19.38 -6.04
C GLU A 131 -7.25 19.82 -4.81
N ARG A 132 -7.89 20.12 -3.67
CA ARG A 132 -7.19 20.47 -2.43
C ARG A 132 -6.37 19.30 -1.88
N TYR A 133 -6.85 18.07 -2.02
CA TYR A 133 -6.09 16.86 -1.65
C TYR A 133 -4.83 16.76 -2.52
N LYS A 134 -4.96 16.96 -3.84
CA LYS A 134 -3.83 16.92 -4.77
C LYS A 134 -2.82 18.05 -4.51
N GLN A 135 -3.30 19.26 -4.23
CA GLN A 135 -2.44 20.38 -3.86
C GLN A 135 -1.69 20.15 -2.55
N THR A 136 -2.27 19.36 -1.63
CA THR A 136 -1.56 18.94 -0.41
C THR A 136 -0.39 18.02 -0.72
N TYR A 137 -0.50 17.15 -1.73
CA TYR A 137 0.65 16.36 -2.22
C TYR A 137 1.73 17.26 -2.80
N ILE A 138 1.34 18.22 -3.64
CA ILE A 138 2.27 19.14 -4.33
C ILE A 138 3.01 20.05 -3.34
N SER A 139 2.33 20.46 -2.28
CA SER A 139 2.89 21.37 -1.27
C SER A 139 3.66 20.66 -0.16
N ALA A 140 3.55 19.33 -0.07
CA ALA A 140 4.16 18.55 1.00
C ALA A 140 5.68 18.49 0.83
N ARG A 141 6.38 18.58 1.96
CA ARG A 141 7.83 18.32 2.03
C ARG A 141 8.09 16.92 2.56
N GLU A 142 9.35 16.48 2.51
CA GLU A 142 9.74 15.16 3.01
C GLU A 142 9.37 14.98 4.48
N GLU A 143 9.55 16.02 5.31
CA GLU A 143 9.21 16.04 6.74
C GLU A 143 7.70 15.98 7.06
N ASP A 144 6.86 16.25 6.06
CA ASP A 144 5.40 16.15 6.19
C ASP A 144 4.90 14.72 5.99
N VAL A 145 5.71 13.82 5.42
CA VAL A 145 5.33 12.43 5.28
C VAL A 145 5.58 11.69 6.59
N MET A 146 4.50 11.30 7.25
CA MET A 146 4.52 10.76 8.60
C MET A 146 3.79 9.44 8.74
N LEU A 147 4.12 8.69 9.80
CA LEU A 147 3.39 7.50 10.20
C LEU A 147 2.31 7.88 11.23
N ILE A 148 1.08 7.46 10.97
CA ILE A 148 -0.07 7.61 11.86
C ILE A 148 -0.57 6.24 12.30
N LYS A 149 -0.94 6.10 13.57
CA LYS A 149 -1.49 4.84 14.08
C LYS A 149 -2.94 4.67 13.61
N SER A 150 -3.22 3.58 12.90
CA SER A 150 -4.57 3.21 12.49
C SER A 150 -5.44 2.81 13.69
N PRO A 151 -6.77 2.97 13.61
CA PRO A 151 -7.73 2.42 14.57
C PRO A 151 -7.61 0.91 14.78
N VAL A 152 -7.07 0.17 13.80
CA VAL A 152 -6.84 -1.29 13.90
C VAL A 152 -5.42 -1.66 14.34
N GLY A 153 -4.64 -0.70 14.87
CA GLY A 153 -3.33 -0.94 15.48
C GLY A 153 -2.15 -1.01 14.51
N MET A 154 -2.40 -1.01 13.20
CA MET A 154 -1.35 -1.00 12.17
C MET A 154 -0.86 0.42 11.88
N PRO A 155 0.42 0.62 11.50
CA PRO A 155 0.86 1.93 11.01
C PRO A 155 0.23 2.21 9.65
N GLY A 156 -0.14 3.47 9.44
CA GLY A 156 -0.46 4.03 8.14
C GLY A 156 0.47 5.17 7.80
N ARG A 157 0.67 5.48 6.52
CA ARG A 157 1.46 6.62 6.07
C ARG A 157 0.57 7.69 5.47
N ALA A 158 0.73 8.92 5.94
CA ALA A 158 -0.10 10.06 5.55
C ALA A 158 0.72 11.36 5.51
N ILE A 159 0.19 12.35 4.79
CA ILE A 159 0.69 13.72 4.84
C ILE A 159 0.23 14.36 6.15
N ARG A 160 1.14 15.06 6.81
CA ARG A 160 0.91 15.83 8.02
C ARG A 160 -0.14 16.92 7.78
N ASN A 161 -1.08 16.99 8.71
CA ASN A 161 -2.07 18.06 8.80
C ASN A 161 -2.55 18.19 10.26
N SER A 162 -3.43 19.16 10.51
CA SER A 162 -3.96 19.42 11.86
C SER A 162 -4.63 18.18 12.48
N PHE A 163 -5.36 17.39 11.71
CA PHE A 163 -5.92 16.12 12.17
C PHE A 163 -4.84 15.13 12.62
N ALA A 164 -3.82 14.88 11.80
CA ALA A 164 -2.77 13.93 12.11
C ALA A 164 -1.99 14.36 13.37
N GLU A 165 -1.72 15.65 13.52
CA GLU A 165 -1.05 16.20 14.70
C GLU A 165 -1.87 16.02 15.98
N ARG A 166 -3.17 16.29 15.93
CA ARG A 166 -4.09 16.05 17.06
C ARG A 166 -4.10 14.59 17.49
N ILE A 167 -4.21 13.67 16.53
CA ILE A 167 -4.20 12.23 16.81
C ILE A 167 -2.85 11.79 17.37
N MET A 168 -1.74 12.29 16.84
CA MET A 168 -0.41 12.00 17.39
C MET A 168 -0.20 12.59 18.78
N GLY A 169 -0.82 13.74 19.06
CA GLY A 169 -0.86 14.38 20.39
C GLY A 169 -1.71 13.61 21.42
N GLY A 170 -2.35 12.51 21.02
CA GLY A 170 -3.15 11.66 21.91
C GLY A 170 -4.62 12.07 22.01
N GLU A 171 -5.08 13.04 21.21
CA GLU A 171 -6.49 13.39 21.15
C GLU A 171 -7.31 12.20 20.61
N LYS A 172 -8.50 11.99 21.20
CA LYS A 172 -9.47 11.00 20.74
C LYS A 172 -10.61 11.69 20.01
N LEU A 173 -10.82 11.31 18.75
CA LEU A 173 -11.89 11.82 17.88
C LEU A 173 -12.94 10.73 17.64
N PRO A 174 -13.90 10.54 18.56
CA PRO A 174 -14.95 9.54 18.38
C PRO A 174 -15.77 9.83 17.11
N PRO A 175 -16.24 8.79 16.40
CA PRO A 175 -17.09 8.99 15.23
C PRO A 175 -18.38 9.72 15.61
N LYS A 176 -18.80 10.69 14.79
CA LYS A 176 -20.16 11.28 14.90
C LYS A 176 -21.23 10.23 14.63
N ARG A 177 -20.95 9.31 13.71
CA ARG A 177 -21.82 8.18 13.37
C ARG A 177 -20.98 6.96 12.99
N CYS A 178 -21.09 5.89 13.77
CA CYS A 178 -20.48 4.61 13.42
C CYS A 178 -21.22 3.96 12.24
N ARG A 179 -20.48 3.53 11.23
CA ARG A 179 -21.00 2.88 10.01
C ARG A 179 -20.88 1.35 10.02
N GLY A 180 -20.32 0.76 11.08
CA GLY A 180 -20.09 -0.70 11.14
C GLY A 180 -19.14 -1.23 10.07
N CYS A 181 -18.23 -0.39 9.56
CA CYS A 181 -17.37 -0.68 8.40
C CYS A 181 -16.37 -1.83 8.60
N ILE A 182 -15.88 -2.03 9.83
CA ILE A 182 -14.84 -3.02 10.16
C ILE A 182 -15.38 -3.93 11.26
N LYS A 183 -15.40 -5.23 10.97
CA LYS A 183 -15.77 -6.26 11.96
C LYS A 183 -14.78 -6.22 13.13
N GLY A 184 -15.31 -6.10 14.36
CA GLY A 184 -14.50 -6.05 15.58
C GLY A 184 -13.96 -4.67 15.95
N CYS A 185 -14.23 -3.62 15.16
CA CYS A 185 -13.92 -2.25 15.55
C CYS A 185 -14.79 -1.83 16.74
N LYS A 186 -14.15 -1.23 17.76
CA LYS A 186 -14.82 -0.71 18.95
C LYS A 186 -14.65 0.80 19.02
N PRO A 187 -15.68 1.59 18.65
CA PRO A 187 -15.58 3.06 18.56
C PRO A 187 -15.09 3.76 19.84
N ALA A 188 -15.32 3.17 21.02
CA ALA A 188 -14.86 3.72 22.29
C ALA A 188 -13.35 3.53 22.56
N GLU A 189 -12.71 2.57 21.88
CA GLU A 189 -11.31 2.19 22.14
C GLU A 189 -10.35 2.75 21.06
N ILE A 190 -10.86 3.25 19.94
CA ILE A 190 -10.05 3.76 18.82
C ILE A 190 -9.70 5.25 18.98
N PRO A 191 -8.52 5.70 18.52
CA PRO A 191 -8.14 7.11 18.58
C PRO A 191 -8.98 7.99 17.65
N TYR A 192 -9.44 7.46 16.53
CA TYR A 192 -10.33 8.14 15.60
C TYR A 192 -11.12 7.16 14.74
N CYS A 193 -12.15 7.63 14.06
CA CYS A 193 -12.84 6.84 13.03
C CYS A 193 -12.18 7.03 11.66
N ILE A 194 -11.51 5.99 11.15
CA ILE A 194 -10.83 6.06 9.85
C ILE A 194 -11.77 6.34 8.69
N THR A 195 -12.97 5.76 8.67
CA THR A 195 -13.95 6.04 7.62
C THR A 195 -14.40 7.49 7.62
N GLU A 196 -14.56 8.10 8.79
CA GLU A 196 -14.94 9.52 8.86
C GLU A 196 -13.80 10.41 8.36
N ALA A 197 -12.55 10.15 8.78
CA ALA A 197 -11.38 10.90 8.32
C ALA A 197 -11.14 10.75 6.80
N LEU A 198 -11.35 9.56 6.23
CA LEU A 198 -11.27 9.35 4.78
C LEU A 198 -12.38 10.09 4.03
N ILE A 199 -13.60 10.15 4.59
CA ILE A 199 -14.69 10.93 3.98
C ILE A 199 -14.37 12.42 3.96
N GLN A 200 -13.74 12.95 5.02
CA GLN A 200 -13.31 14.36 5.03
C GLN A 200 -12.27 14.63 3.94
N ALA A 201 -11.30 13.73 3.78
CA ALA A 201 -10.31 13.80 2.73
C ALA A 201 -10.94 13.80 1.32
N VAL A 202 -11.92 12.91 1.07
CA VAL A 202 -12.67 12.86 -0.20
C VAL A 202 -13.44 14.16 -0.47
N LYS A 203 -13.91 14.85 0.57
CA LYS A 203 -14.60 16.15 0.46
C LYS A 203 -13.65 17.35 0.32
N GLY A 204 -12.34 17.09 0.24
CA GLY A 204 -11.30 18.12 0.20
C GLY A 204 -11.11 18.88 1.51
N ASP A 205 -11.59 18.36 2.64
CA ASP A 205 -11.24 18.87 3.96
C ASP A 205 -9.87 18.29 4.34
N THR A 206 -8.83 18.99 3.91
CA THR A 206 -7.43 18.60 4.09
C THR A 206 -6.91 18.88 5.49
N GLU A 207 -7.64 19.62 6.32
CA GLU A 207 -7.28 19.88 7.71
C GLU A 207 -7.77 18.75 8.63
N ASN A 208 -8.98 18.24 8.38
CA ASN A 208 -9.63 17.21 9.20
C ASN A 208 -9.61 15.80 8.56
N GLY A 209 -9.07 15.69 7.35
CA GLY A 209 -8.97 14.45 6.59
C GLY A 209 -7.77 13.57 6.96
N LEU A 210 -7.89 12.28 6.69
CA LEU A 210 -6.74 11.38 6.65
C LEU A 210 -6.18 11.33 5.22
N LEU A 211 -5.07 12.00 4.98
CA LEU A 211 -4.45 12.15 3.67
C LEU A 211 -3.39 11.06 3.45
N PHE A 212 -3.82 9.83 3.18
CA PHE A 212 -2.90 8.72 2.97
C PHE A 212 -1.98 8.94 1.78
N CYS A 213 -0.70 8.62 1.95
CA CYS A 213 0.33 8.82 0.93
C CYS A 213 1.46 7.80 1.05
N GLY A 214 2.22 7.59 -0.04
CA GLY A 214 3.46 6.81 -0.05
C GLY A 214 4.65 7.62 0.44
N ALA A 215 5.79 6.97 0.71
CA ALA A 215 6.98 7.63 1.28
C ALA A 215 7.51 8.78 0.42
N ASP A 216 7.36 8.67 -0.90
CA ASP A 216 7.88 9.65 -1.86
C ASP A 216 6.77 10.59 -2.38
N ALA A 217 5.63 10.71 -1.68
CA ALA A 217 4.52 11.56 -2.13
C ALA A 217 4.90 13.04 -2.25
N TRP A 218 5.83 13.52 -1.41
CA TRP A 218 6.38 14.87 -1.43
C TRP A 218 7.17 15.20 -2.70
N LYS A 219 7.51 14.20 -3.53
CA LYS A 219 8.18 14.41 -4.81
C LYS A 219 7.24 14.83 -5.94
N ALA A 220 5.93 14.85 -5.69
CA ALA A 220 5.00 15.39 -6.67
C ALA A 220 5.15 16.92 -6.70
N GLU A 221 5.63 17.48 -7.81
CA GLU A 221 5.92 18.93 -7.90
C GLU A 221 4.84 19.73 -8.63
N ARG A 222 3.98 19.04 -9.39
CA ARG A 222 2.95 19.65 -10.22
C ARG A 222 1.80 18.70 -10.50
N MET A 223 0.73 19.27 -11.03
CA MET A 223 -0.29 18.51 -11.73
C MET A 223 0.27 18.02 -13.08
N GLU A 224 -0.07 16.79 -13.44
CA GLU A 224 0.32 16.17 -14.72
C GLU A 224 -0.80 15.25 -15.22
N THR A 225 -0.63 14.61 -16.36
CA THR A 225 -1.56 13.63 -16.91
C THR A 225 -1.12 12.21 -16.58
N VAL A 226 -2.04 11.25 -16.60
CA VAL A 226 -1.72 9.82 -16.48
C VAL A 226 -0.68 9.42 -17.53
N GLN A 227 -0.77 9.95 -18.76
CA GLN A 227 0.18 9.66 -19.83
C GLN A 227 1.59 10.14 -19.47
N GLU A 228 1.74 11.37 -18.96
CA GLU A 228 3.04 11.88 -18.52
C GLU A 228 3.68 11.00 -17.42
N VAL A 229 2.88 10.53 -16.45
CA VAL A 229 3.38 9.61 -15.41
C VAL A 229 3.85 8.29 -16.02
N ILE A 230 3.08 7.72 -16.96
CA ILE A 230 3.45 6.46 -17.62
C ILE A 230 4.72 6.63 -18.44
N ASP A 231 4.83 7.70 -19.21
CA ASP A 231 6.02 7.99 -20.04
C ASP A 231 7.26 8.25 -19.17
N ASP A 232 7.10 8.90 -18.01
CA ASP A 232 8.17 9.10 -17.04
C ASP A 232 8.70 7.76 -16.49
N LEU A 233 7.81 6.83 -16.16
CA LEU A 233 8.16 5.54 -15.54
C LEU A 233 8.85 4.52 -16.48
N VAL A 234 8.61 4.60 -17.80
CA VAL A 234 9.01 3.56 -18.79
C VAL A 234 10.23 3.96 -19.59
#